data_AF-I3KLC0-F1
#
_entry.id   AF-I3KLC0-F1
#
_cell.length_a   1.000
_cell.length_b   1.000
_cell.length_c   1.000
_cell.angle_alpha   90.00
_cell.angle_beta   90.00
_cell.angle_gamma   90.00
#
_symmetry.space_group_name_H-M   'P 1'
#
loop_
_entity.id
_entity.type
_entity.pdbx_description
1 polymer ?
#
loop_
_entity_poly.entity_id
_entity_poly.type
_entity_poly.pdbx_seq_one_letter_code
_entity_poly.pdbx_strand_id
1 'polypeptide(L)'
;MFSRFSKVKNTLGVKQSAGWSFRGQRRGAVRFAGLQLGGVSCVRFAGQTVCVGGAERPCYKMAYFHDVSSRVAFSEARQACEMDGGALLSIESSTEQRDIEHLLQVRPTPADGDFWIGLTRVEGADQTHSELSNAFTSCPQLYQWTDGSVASFRNWYFDEPSCGGEACVVMYHQPTAPSGLGGAYLYQWNDDRCNMKHNFICKYDPESHLVKEHGDTPGGQDTGKEQGPYKIREAGMLLLYVVIPTIPLLLLILVASATCCFQMLSRR
;
A
#
# COMPACT_ATOMS: atom_id res chain seq x y z
N MET A 1 -42.75 22.34 -31.10
CA MET A 1 -44.21 22.15 -30.93
C MET A 1 -44.57 20.76 -31.46
N PHE A 2 -44.78 19.78 -30.58
CA PHE A 2 -45.42 18.49 -30.91
C PHE A 2 -46.10 17.92 -29.66
N SER A 3 -47.06 17.00 -29.85
CA SER A 3 -48.19 16.84 -28.92
C SER A 3 -48.00 15.77 -27.83
N ARG A 4 -48.96 15.76 -26.90
CA ARG A 4 -49.13 14.81 -25.78
C ARG A 4 -50.15 13.71 -26.16
N PHE A 5 -50.40 12.81 -25.21
CA PHE A 5 -51.38 11.70 -25.24
C PHE A 5 -50.93 10.46 -26.07
N SER A 6 -51.30 9.22 -25.71
CA SER A 6 -52.09 8.79 -24.54
C SER A 6 -51.62 7.46 -23.91
N LYS A 7 -52.25 7.13 -22.79
CA LYS A 7 -51.94 6.03 -21.88
C LYS A 7 -52.85 4.84 -22.16
N VAL A 8 -52.30 3.66 -22.44
CA VAL A 8 -53.06 2.40 -22.46
C VAL A 8 -52.56 1.50 -21.33
N LYS A 9 -53.46 1.19 -20.39
CA LYS A 9 -53.36 -0.03 -19.57
C LYS A 9 -54.29 -1.06 -20.21
N ASN A 10 -53.90 -2.33 -20.24
CA ASN A 10 -54.90 -3.37 -20.10
C ASN A 10 -54.36 -4.57 -19.32
N THR A 11 -55.27 -5.31 -18.73
CA THR A 11 -55.01 -6.29 -17.67
C THR A 11 -54.97 -7.70 -18.25
N LEU A 12 -54.04 -8.54 -17.78
CA LEU A 12 -54.24 -10.00 -17.70
C LEU A 12 -53.20 -10.59 -16.75
N GLY A 13 -53.67 -11.31 -15.73
CA GLY A 13 -52.82 -12.03 -14.79
C GLY A 13 -53.15 -13.51 -14.83
N VAL A 14 -52.12 -14.35 -14.92
CA VAL A 14 -52.25 -15.82 -14.83
C VAL A 14 -51.19 -16.32 -13.86
N LYS A 15 -51.62 -17.00 -12.79
CA LYS A 15 -50.74 -17.86 -11.98
C LYS A 15 -50.60 -19.20 -12.70
N GLN A 16 -49.37 -19.69 -12.88
CA GLN A 16 -49.10 -21.12 -12.98
C GLN A 16 -47.89 -21.48 -12.11
N SER A 17 -47.81 -22.75 -11.70
CA SER A 17 -47.01 -23.17 -10.54
C SER A 17 -46.46 -24.58 -10.70
N ALA A 18 -45.19 -24.74 -10.29
CA ALA A 18 -44.50 -26.01 -10.02
C ALA A 18 -44.28 -26.97 -11.20
N GLY A 19 -43.27 -27.85 -11.07
CA GLY A 19 -43.06 -28.98 -11.99
C GLY A 19 -41.64 -29.19 -12.52
N TRP A 20 -40.58 -29.02 -11.72
CA TRP A 20 -39.22 -29.46 -12.10
C TRP A 20 -38.78 -30.69 -11.27
N SER A 21 -38.06 -31.60 -11.91
CA SER A 21 -37.95 -33.01 -11.49
C SER A 21 -36.81 -33.28 -10.51
N PHE A 22 -37.06 -34.12 -9.50
CA PHE A 22 -36.05 -34.62 -8.56
C PHE A 22 -35.30 -35.84 -9.13
N ARG A 23 -33.98 -35.70 -9.35
CA ARG A 23 -33.04 -36.84 -9.43
C ARG A 23 -31.63 -36.43 -9.01
N GLY A 24 -30.90 -37.35 -8.35
CA GLY A 24 -29.43 -37.31 -8.28
C GLY A 24 -28.81 -36.62 -7.06
N GLN A 25 -29.21 -36.99 -5.84
CA GLN A 25 -28.55 -36.51 -4.61
C GLN A 25 -27.10 -37.02 -4.53
N ARG A 26 -26.12 -36.13 -4.74
CA ARG A 26 -24.71 -36.36 -4.36
C ARG A 26 -24.44 -35.74 -2.98
N ARG A 27 -23.47 -36.31 -2.26
CA ARG A 27 -23.19 -36.01 -0.85
C ARG A 27 -22.74 -34.56 -0.69
N GLY A 28 -23.38 -33.81 0.21
CA GLY A 28 -23.05 -32.41 0.47
C GLY A 28 -21.73 -32.27 1.22
N ALA A 29 -20.84 -31.42 0.72
CA ALA A 29 -19.71 -30.94 1.51
C ALA A 29 -20.21 -29.87 2.49
N VAL A 30 -19.95 -30.05 3.79
CA VAL A 30 -20.26 -29.05 4.81
C VAL A 30 -19.34 -27.85 4.60
N ARG A 31 -19.89 -26.74 4.09
CA ARG A 31 -19.19 -25.46 4.10
C ARG A 31 -19.15 -24.95 5.53
N PHE A 32 -17.99 -25.10 6.18
CA PHE A 32 -17.69 -24.34 7.39
C PHE A 32 -17.72 -22.86 7.05
N ALA A 33 -18.58 -22.10 7.73
CA ALA A 33 -18.56 -20.64 7.68
C ALA A 33 -17.32 -20.16 8.42
N GLY A 34 -16.26 -19.84 7.66
CA GLY A 34 -15.05 -19.25 8.23
C GLY A 34 -15.38 -17.92 8.87
N LEU A 35 -15.13 -17.80 10.18
CA LEU A 35 -15.32 -16.56 10.93
C LEU A 35 -14.34 -15.51 10.39
N GLN A 36 -14.84 -14.44 9.78
CA GLN A 36 -14.00 -13.32 9.36
C GLN A 36 -13.52 -12.54 10.59
N LEU A 37 -12.39 -12.98 11.16
CA LEU A 37 -11.52 -12.11 11.94
C LEU A 37 -11.03 -10.99 11.00
N GLY A 38 -10.99 -9.75 11.51
CA GLY A 38 -10.77 -8.55 10.69
C GLY A 38 -9.47 -8.61 9.90
N GLY A 39 -9.57 -8.91 8.60
CA GLY A 39 -8.42 -8.96 7.72
C GLY A 39 -7.92 -7.56 7.40
N VAL A 40 -6.63 -7.32 7.61
CA VAL A 40 -5.94 -6.22 6.93
C VAL A 40 -6.06 -6.50 5.44
N SER A 41 -6.85 -5.68 4.74
CA SER A 41 -7.05 -5.84 3.30
C SER A 41 -5.75 -5.49 2.59
N CYS A 42 -5.00 -6.50 2.15
CA CYS A 42 -3.78 -6.29 1.37
C CYS A 42 -4.17 -5.80 -0.03
N VAL A 43 -4.25 -4.47 -0.19
CA VAL A 43 -4.61 -3.82 -1.45
C VAL A 43 -3.46 -3.94 -2.43
N ARG A 44 -3.42 -5.06 -3.17
CA ARG A 44 -2.51 -5.22 -4.31
C ARG A 44 -2.90 -4.23 -5.41
N PHE A 45 -2.25 -3.06 -5.44
CA PHE A 45 -2.58 -2.03 -6.42
C PHE A 45 -2.38 -2.53 -7.86
N ALA A 46 -3.41 -2.34 -8.68
CA ALA A 46 -3.45 -2.72 -10.09
C ALA A 46 -2.83 -1.61 -10.97
N GLY A 47 -1.51 -1.66 -11.13
CA GLY A 47 -0.75 -0.77 -12.00
C GLY A 47 0.33 -1.54 -12.76
N GLN A 48 0.62 -1.10 -13.98
CA GLN A 48 1.73 -1.63 -14.77
C GLN A 48 3.05 -1.07 -14.23
N THR A 49 4.02 -1.94 -13.98
CA THR A 49 5.40 -1.55 -13.68
C THR A 49 6.13 -1.19 -14.98
N VAL A 50 6.89 -0.11 -14.99
CA VAL A 50 7.64 0.37 -16.17
C VAL A 50 9.09 0.66 -15.80
N CYS A 51 10.04 0.02 -16.50
CA CYS A 51 11.49 0.13 -16.24
C CYS A 51 12.17 1.06 -17.27
N VAL A 52 12.86 2.11 -16.82
CA VAL A 52 13.36 3.17 -17.71
C VAL A 52 14.82 2.92 -18.11
N GLY A 53 15.01 2.23 -19.23
CA GLY A 53 16.32 1.94 -19.82
C GLY A 53 16.79 0.49 -19.72
N GLY A 54 15.91 -0.45 -19.35
CA GLY A 54 16.22 -1.89 -19.30
C GLY A 54 16.43 -2.42 -17.88
N ALA A 55 16.95 -3.65 -17.78
CA ALA A 55 17.03 -4.41 -16.54
C ALA A 55 18.15 -3.99 -15.56
N GLU A 56 18.92 -2.96 -15.89
CA GLU A 56 19.93 -2.33 -15.00
C GLU A 56 19.43 -1.01 -14.38
N ARG A 57 18.17 -0.64 -14.66
CA ARG A 57 17.57 0.64 -14.28
C ARG A 57 16.36 0.42 -13.38
N PRO A 58 16.09 1.34 -12.42
CA PRO A 58 14.93 1.24 -11.56
C PRO A 58 13.63 1.19 -12.36
N CYS A 59 12.67 0.45 -11.83
CA CYS A 59 11.31 0.38 -12.34
C CYS A 59 10.35 1.18 -11.47
N TYR A 60 9.26 1.67 -12.06
CA TYR A 60 8.28 2.51 -11.38
C TYR A 60 6.86 1.99 -11.58
N LYS A 61 6.00 2.21 -10.58
CA LYS A 61 4.58 1.85 -10.63
C LYS A 61 3.73 2.97 -10.03
N MET A 62 2.91 3.59 -10.86
CA MET A 62 2.07 4.73 -10.49
C MET A 62 0.72 4.24 -9.95
N ALA A 63 0.53 4.36 -8.64
CA ALA A 63 -0.71 4.05 -7.95
C ALA A 63 -1.70 5.23 -8.03
N TYR A 64 -2.43 5.27 -9.14
CA TYR A 64 -3.34 6.36 -9.49
C TYR A 64 -4.82 5.96 -9.31
N PHE A 65 -5.57 6.80 -8.60
CA PHE A 65 -7.00 6.64 -8.33
C PHE A 65 -7.79 7.86 -8.84
N HIS A 66 -8.72 7.61 -9.77
CA HIS A 66 -9.68 8.62 -10.24
C HIS A 66 -10.66 9.04 -9.13
N ASP A 67 -11.05 8.11 -8.25
CA ASP A 67 -11.87 8.41 -7.07
C ASP A 67 -10.98 8.78 -5.87
N VAL A 68 -11.22 9.97 -5.32
CA VAL A 68 -10.57 10.50 -4.13
C VAL A 68 -10.81 9.62 -2.91
N SER A 69 -11.93 8.88 -2.83
CA SER A 69 -12.21 7.97 -1.70
C SER A 69 -11.17 6.83 -1.59
N SER A 70 -10.63 6.41 -2.74
CA SER A 70 -9.69 5.30 -2.89
C SER A 70 -8.22 5.71 -2.72
N ARG A 71 -7.94 7.03 -2.65
CA ARG A 71 -6.62 7.59 -2.35
C ARG A 71 -6.24 7.37 -0.89
N VAL A 72 -4.95 7.40 -0.57
CA VAL A 72 -4.40 6.88 0.70
C VAL A 72 -3.47 7.87 1.40
N ALA A 73 -3.29 7.69 2.71
CA ALA A 73 -2.34 8.43 3.53
C ALA A 73 -0.89 8.06 3.19
N PHE A 74 0.08 8.90 3.58
CA PHE A 74 1.49 8.68 3.28
C PHE A 74 2.02 7.35 3.84
N SER A 75 1.62 7.01 5.06
CA SER A 75 1.98 5.73 5.71
C SER A 75 1.37 4.52 5.02
N GLU A 76 0.13 4.63 4.55
CA GLU A 76 -0.56 3.59 3.77
C GLU A 76 0.12 3.39 2.39
N ALA A 77 0.48 4.49 1.71
CA ALA A 77 1.23 4.48 0.46
C ALA A 77 2.63 3.86 0.61
N ARG A 78 3.36 4.23 1.67
CA ARG A 78 4.65 3.64 2.05
C ARG A 78 4.52 2.13 2.21
N GLN A 79 3.58 1.70 3.05
CA GLN A 79 3.34 0.28 3.31
C GLN A 79 2.94 -0.48 2.03
N ALA A 80 2.16 0.13 1.13
CA ALA A 80 1.77 -0.49 -0.13
C ALA A 80 2.97 -0.74 -1.07
N CYS A 81 3.94 0.19 -1.15
CA CYS A 81 5.17 -0.04 -1.90
C CYS A 81 6.07 -1.10 -1.25
N GLU A 82 6.26 -1.03 0.08
CA GLU A 82 7.06 -1.99 0.85
C GLU A 82 6.51 -3.42 0.74
N MET A 83 5.18 -3.60 0.79
CA MET A 83 4.52 -4.90 0.59
C MET A 83 4.63 -5.44 -0.85
N ASP A 84 4.80 -4.58 -1.86
CA ASP A 84 5.09 -5.01 -3.23
C ASP A 84 6.60 -5.09 -3.53
N GLY A 85 7.47 -5.02 -2.51
CA GLY A 85 8.92 -5.21 -2.67
C GLY A 85 9.66 -4.05 -3.35
N GLY A 86 9.17 -2.83 -3.17
CA GLY A 86 9.85 -1.59 -3.52
C GLY A 86 9.72 -0.56 -2.40
N ALA A 87 9.99 0.71 -2.70
CA ALA A 87 9.80 1.84 -1.79
C ALA A 87 8.93 2.94 -2.43
N LEU A 88 8.48 3.92 -1.65
CA LEU A 88 7.96 5.17 -2.24
C LEU A 88 9.08 5.85 -3.04
N LEU A 89 8.71 6.45 -4.18
CA LEU A 89 9.62 7.02 -5.16
C LEU A 89 10.64 8.00 -4.53
N SER A 90 11.92 7.64 -4.53
CA SER A 90 13.03 8.60 -4.42
C SER A 90 13.41 9.16 -5.79
N ILE A 91 13.78 10.44 -5.83
CA ILE A 91 14.21 11.14 -7.04
C ILE A 91 15.59 11.76 -6.78
N GLU A 92 16.63 11.12 -7.28
CA GLU A 92 18.03 11.41 -6.96
C GLU A 92 18.69 12.32 -8.00
N SER A 93 18.04 12.56 -9.14
CA SER A 93 18.55 13.41 -10.22
C SER A 93 17.45 14.08 -11.04
N SER A 94 17.81 15.18 -11.72
CA SER A 94 16.91 15.82 -12.70
C SER A 94 16.58 14.94 -13.90
N THR A 95 17.39 13.92 -14.19
CA THR A 95 17.08 12.93 -15.24
C THR A 95 16.00 11.97 -14.79
N GLU A 96 16.09 11.44 -13.57
CA GLU A 96 15.03 10.62 -12.97
C GLU A 96 13.71 11.39 -12.84
N GLN A 97 13.77 12.66 -12.45
CA GLN A 97 12.61 13.57 -12.47
C GLN A 97 11.95 13.60 -13.87
N ARG A 98 12.71 13.84 -14.95
CA ARG A 98 12.17 13.84 -16.33
C ARG A 98 11.66 12.47 -16.79
N ASP A 99 12.30 11.39 -16.36
CA ASP A 99 11.85 10.02 -16.65
C ASP A 99 10.44 9.79 -16.06
N ILE A 100 10.20 10.23 -14.81
CA ILE A 100 8.90 10.15 -14.13
C ILE A 100 7.86 11.08 -14.78
N GLU A 101 8.24 12.31 -15.12
CA GLU A 101 7.38 13.27 -15.82
C GLU A 101 6.82 12.69 -17.13
N HIS A 102 7.67 12.06 -17.93
CA HIS A 102 7.27 11.41 -19.17
C HIS A 102 6.29 10.24 -18.92
N LEU A 103 6.54 9.41 -17.90
CA LEU A 103 5.64 8.32 -17.52
C LEU A 103 4.25 8.78 -17.07
N LEU A 104 4.14 9.98 -16.49
CA LEU A 104 2.86 10.61 -16.16
C LEU A 104 2.16 11.19 -17.40
N GLN A 105 2.91 11.84 -18.30
CA GLN A 105 2.37 12.47 -19.53
C GLN A 105 1.76 11.48 -20.53
N VAL A 106 2.25 10.24 -20.58
CA VAL A 106 1.77 9.20 -21.52
C VAL A 106 0.36 8.67 -21.16
N ARG A 107 -0.21 9.05 -20.01
CA ARG A 107 -1.54 8.56 -19.57
C ARG A 107 -2.69 9.21 -20.36
N PRO A 108 -3.69 8.45 -20.88
CA PRO A 108 -4.72 9.00 -21.79
C PRO A 108 -5.74 10.00 -21.20
N THR A 109 -5.70 10.30 -19.90
CA THR A 109 -6.74 11.05 -19.19
C THR A 109 -6.15 12.17 -18.34
N PRO A 110 -6.31 13.47 -18.71
CA PRO A 110 -5.95 14.57 -17.83
C PRO A 110 -6.97 14.64 -16.69
N ALA A 111 -6.56 14.24 -15.49
CA ALA A 111 -7.40 14.25 -14.29
C ALA A 111 -6.53 14.45 -13.05
N ASP A 112 -6.90 15.41 -12.22
CA ASP A 112 -6.03 15.94 -11.17
C ASP A 112 -5.89 14.97 -9.98
N GLY A 113 -4.68 14.88 -9.44
CA GLY A 113 -4.39 14.12 -8.25
C GLY A 113 -2.89 13.95 -8.04
N ASP A 114 -2.37 14.67 -7.06
CA ASP A 114 -0.96 14.66 -6.69
C ASP A 114 -0.52 13.28 -6.18
N PHE A 115 0.78 13.03 -6.21
CA PHE A 115 1.37 11.74 -5.87
C PHE A 115 2.30 11.86 -4.68
N TRP A 116 2.07 11.06 -3.63
CA TRP A 116 3.09 10.82 -2.60
C TRP A 116 4.37 10.29 -3.24
N ILE A 117 5.48 10.94 -2.91
CA ILE A 117 6.86 10.50 -3.17
C ILE A 117 7.55 10.22 -1.83
N GLY A 118 8.69 9.54 -1.84
CA GLY A 118 9.34 9.06 -0.61
C GLY A 118 10.00 10.12 0.26
N LEU A 119 9.81 11.42 0.01
CA LEU A 119 10.49 12.49 0.74
C LEU A 119 9.67 12.89 1.98
N THR A 120 10.31 12.94 3.15
CA THR A 120 9.65 13.28 4.41
C THR A 120 10.62 13.92 5.42
N ARG A 121 10.08 14.72 6.34
CA ARG A 121 10.78 15.33 7.48
C ARG A 121 10.27 14.67 8.76
N VAL A 122 11.17 14.37 9.70
CA VAL A 122 10.77 13.79 10.99
C VAL A 122 9.97 14.81 11.81
N GLU A 123 8.71 14.51 12.09
CA GLU A 123 7.87 15.33 12.97
C GLU A 123 8.56 15.53 14.32
N GLY A 124 8.57 16.78 14.81
CA GLY A 124 9.21 17.15 16.07
C GLY A 124 10.68 17.58 15.98
N ALA A 125 11.37 17.38 14.84
CA ALA A 125 12.76 17.83 14.66
C ALA A 125 12.95 19.36 14.84
N ASP A 126 11.90 20.14 14.57
CA ASP A 126 11.85 21.61 14.80
C ASP A 126 11.32 21.98 16.21
N GLN A 127 10.44 21.15 16.78
CA GLN A 127 9.62 21.52 17.95
C GLN A 127 10.38 21.43 19.29
N THR A 128 11.53 20.77 19.32
CA THR A 128 12.41 20.69 20.51
C THR A 128 13.67 21.55 20.40
N HIS A 129 13.86 22.26 19.28
CA HIS A 129 15.15 22.80 18.89
C HIS A 129 15.24 24.34 18.82
N SER A 130 14.14 25.05 19.07
CA SER A 130 14.08 26.52 19.05
C SER A 130 15.05 27.23 20.02
N GLU A 131 15.61 26.55 21.02
CA GLU A 131 16.55 27.14 21.99
C GLU A 131 17.94 26.47 22.06
N LEU A 132 18.22 25.34 21.36
CA LEU A 132 19.51 24.64 21.54
C LEU A 132 20.19 24.00 20.31
N SER A 133 19.67 24.14 19.08
CA SER A 133 20.46 23.81 17.87
C SER A 133 21.26 25.02 17.37
N ASN A 134 22.57 25.04 17.66
CA ASN A 134 23.54 25.89 16.94
C ASN A 134 23.85 25.33 15.53
N ALA A 135 22.85 24.79 14.83
CA ALA A 135 22.97 24.16 13.52
C ALA A 135 22.04 24.90 12.53
N PHE A 136 22.64 25.62 11.60
CA PHE A 136 21.94 26.52 10.66
C PHE A 136 21.32 25.75 9.47
N THR A 137 20.66 24.62 9.76
CA THR A 137 20.09 23.71 8.76
C THR A 137 18.83 24.31 8.17
N SER A 138 18.89 24.76 6.91
CA SER A 138 17.71 25.27 6.22
C SER A 138 16.67 24.15 6.01
N CYS A 139 15.40 24.46 6.19
CA CYS A 139 14.30 23.49 6.20
C CYS A 139 14.31 22.47 5.02
N PRO A 140 14.60 22.83 3.75
CA PRO A 140 14.74 21.88 2.65
C PRO A 140 15.73 20.72 2.88
N GLN A 141 16.69 20.90 3.80
CA GLN A 141 17.72 19.92 4.20
C GLN A 141 17.25 18.98 5.34
N LEU A 142 16.15 19.30 6.02
CA LEU A 142 15.53 18.41 7.03
C LEU A 142 14.80 17.22 6.39
N TYR A 143 14.46 17.36 5.10
CA TYR A 143 13.77 16.37 4.28
C TYR A 143 14.71 15.26 3.76
N GLN A 144 14.34 14.00 3.98
CA GLN A 144 15.11 12.79 3.65
C GLN A 144 14.22 11.73 2.96
N TRP A 145 14.83 10.85 2.16
CA TRP A 145 14.09 9.78 1.46
C TRP A 145 13.82 8.57 2.37
N THR A 146 12.62 7.98 2.28
CA THR A 146 12.17 6.84 3.12
C THR A 146 12.89 5.52 2.86
N ASP A 147 13.57 5.40 1.73
CA ASP A 147 14.41 4.26 1.32
C ASP A 147 15.88 4.39 1.78
N GLY A 148 16.30 5.58 2.24
CA GLY A 148 17.67 5.90 2.59
C GLY A 148 18.54 6.42 1.43
N SER A 149 17.96 6.66 0.25
CA SER A 149 18.68 7.22 -0.91
C SER A 149 19.19 8.64 -0.65
N VAL A 150 20.14 9.10 -1.47
CA VAL A 150 20.83 10.38 -1.24
C VAL A 150 19.90 11.56 -1.57
N ALA A 151 19.36 12.19 -0.53
CA ALA A 151 18.50 13.36 -0.63
C ALA A 151 19.29 14.65 -0.93
N SER A 152 19.97 14.71 -2.09
CA SER A 152 20.68 15.91 -2.58
C SER A 152 19.90 16.70 -3.64
N PHE A 153 19.18 16.03 -4.54
CA PHE A 153 18.30 16.67 -5.52
C PHE A 153 17.03 17.23 -4.86
N ARG A 154 16.49 18.34 -5.39
CA ARG A 154 15.20 18.94 -5.00
C ARG A 154 14.52 19.53 -6.24
N ASN A 155 13.20 19.40 -6.31
CA ASN A 155 12.35 20.04 -7.33
C ASN A 155 11.13 20.71 -6.69
N TRP A 156 11.31 21.49 -5.62
CA TRP A 156 10.22 22.19 -4.95
C TRP A 156 9.46 23.16 -5.87
N TYR A 157 8.20 23.41 -5.55
CA TYR A 157 7.44 24.55 -6.09
C TYR A 157 7.99 25.87 -5.53
N PHE A 158 7.57 27.01 -6.09
CA PHE A 158 8.24 28.31 -5.89
C PHE A 158 8.32 28.79 -4.43
N ASP A 159 7.28 28.51 -3.65
CA ASP A 159 7.07 28.90 -2.27
C ASP A 159 7.22 27.72 -1.27
N GLU A 160 7.66 26.55 -1.75
CA GLU A 160 7.74 25.31 -0.98
C GLU A 160 9.18 24.91 -0.60
N PRO A 161 9.41 24.16 0.50
CA PRO A 161 8.42 23.62 1.44
C PRO A 161 7.88 24.65 2.44
N SER A 162 6.64 24.44 2.90
CA SER A 162 5.92 25.21 3.93
C SER A 162 6.62 25.17 5.30
N CYS A 163 7.31 24.07 5.60
CA CYS A 163 8.06 23.84 6.84
C CYS A 163 7.23 23.84 8.14
N GLY A 164 5.91 23.94 8.06
CA GLY A 164 5.01 24.03 9.20
C GLY A 164 4.72 22.68 9.87
N GLY A 165 3.43 22.38 10.06
CA GLY A 165 2.95 21.06 10.46
C GLY A 165 2.83 20.07 9.29
N GLU A 166 3.37 20.42 8.14
CA GLU A 166 3.47 19.59 6.95
C GLU A 166 4.87 18.93 6.89
N ALA A 167 4.91 17.66 6.45
CA ALA A 167 6.07 16.77 6.72
C ALA A 167 6.21 15.60 5.73
N CYS A 168 5.23 15.37 4.87
CA CYS A 168 5.24 14.32 3.87
C CYS A 168 5.06 14.94 2.49
N VAL A 169 5.83 14.54 1.48
CA VAL A 169 5.91 15.30 0.23
C VAL A 169 5.08 14.68 -0.88
N VAL A 170 4.27 15.51 -1.53
CA VAL A 170 3.67 15.19 -2.82
C VAL A 170 4.46 15.81 -3.97
N MET A 171 4.43 15.14 -5.12
CA MET A 171 4.72 15.73 -6.41
C MET A 171 3.39 16.11 -7.07
N TYR A 172 3.28 17.38 -7.49
CA TYR A 172 2.07 17.93 -8.09
C TYR A 172 1.69 17.23 -9.41
N HIS A 173 0.40 16.98 -9.60
CA HIS A 173 -0.16 16.54 -10.88
C HIS A 173 -1.61 17.03 -11.03
N GLN A 174 -1.77 18.32 -11.31
CA GLN A 174 -3.07 18.97 -11.49
C GLN A 174 -3.17 19.62 -12.89
N PRO A 175 -3.18 18.84 -13.99
CA PRO A 175 -3.25 19.37 -15.35
C PRO A 175 -4.50 20.22 -15.68
N THR A 176 -5.55 20.22 -14.85
CA THR A 176 -6.72 21.12 -15.03
C THR A 176 -6.75 22.33 -14.09
N ALA A 177 -5.82 22.42 -13.13
CA ALA A 177 -5.73 23.55 -12.21
C ALA A 177 -5.17 24.82 -12.89
N PRO A 178 -5.69 26.03 -12.55
CA PRO A 178 -5.04 27.29 -12.93
C PRO A 178 -3.63 27.40 -12.36
N SER A 179 -2.70 27.98 -13.12
CA SER A 179 -1.32 28.23 -12.65
C SER A 179 -1.27 29.16 -11.44
N GLY A 180 -0.49 28.77 -10.43
CA GLY A 180 -0.09 29.63 -9.33
C GLY A 180 1.12 30.52 -9.66
N LEU A 181 1.70 31.16 -8.65
CA LEU A 181 2.83 32.09 -8.81
C LEU A 181 4.11 31.41 -9.33
N GLY A 182 4.33 30.14 -8.98
CA GLY A 182 5.43 29.32 -9.51
C GLY A 182 5.17 28.73 -10.90
N GLY A 183 3.99 28.94 -11.48
CA GLY A 183 3.54 28.30 -12.73
C GLY A 183 2.50 27.22 -12.49
N ALA A 184 2.36 26.29 -13.44
CA ALA A 184 1.37 25.20 -13.36
C ALA A 184 1.72 24.21 -12.23
N TYR A 185 0.69 23.65 -11.58
CA TYR A 185 0.84 22.63 -10.55
C TYR A 185 1.14 21.26 -11.16
N LEU A 186 2.37 21.11 -11.68
CA LEU A 186 2.85 19.93 -12.40
C LEU A 186 4.30 19.63 -12.02
N TYR A 187 4.54 18.42 -11.52
CA TYR A 187 5.83 17.73 -11.34
C TYR A 187 6.82 18.35 -10.32
N GLN A 188 6.59 19.58 -9.90
CA GLN A 188 7.25 20.19 -8.74
C GLN A 188 6.67 19.64 -7.42
N TRP A 189 7.40 19.80 -6.32
CA TRP A 189 7.12 19.17 -5.04
C TRP A 189 6.57 20.15 -3.99
N ASN A 190 5.81 19.61 -3.02
CA ASN A 190 5.12 20.34 -1.95
C ASN A 190 5.05 19.44 -0.70
N ASP A 191 5.34 19.96 0.50
CA ASP A 191 5.05 19.21 1.74
C ASP A 191 3.58 19.39 2.16
N ASP A 192 2.92 18.26 2.41
CA ASP A 192 1.54 18.15 2.84
C ASP A 192 1.49 17.39 4.18
N ARG A 193 0.31 17.33 4.80
CA ARG A 193 0.03 16.62 6.03
C ARG A 193 -0.06 15.13 5.72
N CYS A 194 0.71 14.31 6.43
CA CYS A 194 0.87 12.89 6.16
C CYS A 194 -0.44 12.06 6.18
N ASN A 195 -1.53 12.62 6.70
CA ASN A 195 -2.88 12.03 6.74
C ASN A 195 -3.79 12.41 5.54
N MET A 196 -3.34 13.26 4.62
CA MET A 196 -4.08 13.60 3.39
C MET A 196 -4.13 12.41 2.42
N LYS A 197 -5.09 12.41 1.50
CA LYS A 197 -5.39 11.27 0.62
C LYS A 197 -5.00 11.54 -0.82
N HIS A 198 -3.84 11.02 -1.23
CA HIS A 198 -3.25 11.21 -2.54
C HIS A 198 -3.04 9.92 -3.33
N ASN A 199 -2.64 10.06 -4.60
CA ASN A 199 -2.04 8.97 -5.37
C ASN A 199 -0.64 8.67 -4.81
N PHE A 200 0.07 7.66 -5.31
CA PHE A 200 1.47 7.44 -4.95
C PHE A 200 2.28 6.80 -6.08
N ILE A 201 3.61 6.87 -6.01
CA ILE A 201 4.50 6.18 -6.96
C ILE A 201 5.47 5.31 -6.17
N CYS A 202 5.58 4.05 -6.57
CA CYS A 202 6.61 3.14 -6.05
C CYS A 202 7.80 3.06 -7.00
N LYS A 203 9.01 2.99 -6.45
CA LYS A 203 10.29 2.69 -7.13
C LYS A 203 10.76 1.29 -6.71
N TYR A 204 11.32 0.55 -7.64
CA TYR A 204 11.81 -0.83 -7.46
C TYR A 204 13.24 -0.94 -7.99
N ASP A 205 14.11 -1.57 -7.21
CA ASP A 205 15.47 -1.86 -7.64
C ASP A 205 15.50 -2.87 -8.79
N PRO A 206 16.51 -2.81 -9.69
CA PRO A 206 16.55 -3.67 -10.86
C PRO A 206 16.59 -5.17 -10.49
N GLU A 207 17.27 -5.51 -9.39
CA GLU A 207 17.40 -6.90 -8.92
C GLU A 207 16.10 -7.47 -8.33
N SER A 208 15.24 -6.65 -7.70
CA SER A 208 14.04 -7.16 -7.02
C SER A 208 12.94 -7.61 -7.98
N HIS A 209 12.92 -7.06 -9.20
CA HIS A 209 11.91 -7.39 -10.20
C HIS A 209 12.15 -8.76 -10.88
N LEU A 210 13.41 -9.21 -10.98
CA LEU A 210 13.78 -10.47 -11.63
C LEU A 210 13.29 -11.71 -10.87
N VAL A 211 13.11 -11.60 -9.55
CA VAL A 211 12.64 -12.71 -8.68
C VAL A 211 11.15 -13.00 -8.88
N LYS A 212 10.34 -12.02 -9.33
CA LYS A 212 8.88 -12.16 -9.47
C LYS A 212 8.44 -12.82 -10.80
N GLU A 213 9.15 -12.57 -11.90
CA GLU A 213 8.82 -13.16 -13.22
C GLU A 213 9.04 -14.69 -13.28
N HIS A 214 9.99 -15.23 -12.51
CA HIS A 214 10.34 -16.66 -12.53
C HIS A 214 9.50 -17.54 -11.59
N GLY A 215 8.51 -16.98 -10.88
CA GLY A 215 7.77 -17.71 -9.83
C GLY A 215 6.74 -18.73 -10.31
N ASP A 216 6.20 -18.60 -11.53
CA ASP A 216 4.98 -19.29 -11.96
C ASP A 216 5.19 -20.46 -12.98
N THR A 217 6.43 -20.93 -13.20
CA THR A 217 6.72 -22.04 -14.14
C THR A 217 7.30 -23.29 -13.44
N PRO A 218 6.60 -24.44 -13.44
CA PRO A 218 7.11 -25.67 -12.83
C PRO A 218 7.92 -26.55 -13.80
N GLY A 219 9.25 -26.58 -13.65
CA GLY A 219 10.09 -27.71 -14.07
C GLY A 219 11.43 -27.38 -14.73
N GLY A 220 12.53 -27.88 -14.15
CA GLY A 220 13.87 -27.85 -14.77
C GLY A 220 15.04 -27.95 -13.77
N GLN A 221 15.83 -29.02 -13.88
CA GLN A 221 17.19 -29.16 -13.32
C GLN A 221 18.22 -28.49 -14.28
N ASP A 222 19.49 -28.17 -13.99
CA ASP A 222 20.40 -28.18 -12.81
C ASP A 222 21.54 -27.14 -13.15
N THR A 223 22.59 -26.78 -12.39
CA THR A 223 23.28 -27.32 -11.19
C THR A 223 23.61 -26.20 -10.18
N GLY A 224 23.84 -26.56 -8.90
CA GLY A 224 24.13 -25.61 -7.82
C GLY A 224 25.56 -25.06 -7.68
N LYS A 225 25.74 -24.13 -6.74
CA LYS A 225 27.03 -23.65 -6.21
C LYS A 225 26.96 -23.25 -4.73
N GLU A 226 28.00 -23.65 -4.00
CA GLU A 226 28.55 -23.19 -2.72
C GLU A 226 27.62 -22.48 -1.70
N GLN A 227 27.42 -23.13 -0.54
CA GLN A 227 26.69 -22.59 0.61
C GLN A 227 27.61 -21.75 1.52
N GLY A 228 27.29 -20.47 1.69
CA GLY A 228 27.86 -19.63 2.75
C GLY A 228 27.17 -19.87 4.11
N PRO A 229 27.79 -19.50 5.25
CA PRO A 229 27.26 -19.83 6.57
C PRO A 229 26.16 -18.87 7.03
N TYR A 230 24.94 -19.01 6.49
CA TYR A 230 23.75 -18.30 6.98
C TYR A 230 23.46 -18.73 8.43
N LYS A 231 23.58 -17.80 9.39
CA LYS A 231 23.38 -18.13 10.82
C LYS A 231 21.92 -18.48 11.10
N ILE A 232 21.68 -19.71 11.54
CA ILE A 232 20.39 -20.17 12.06
C ILE A 232 20.01 -19.31 13.27
N ARG A 233 19.00 -18.45 13.12
CA ARG A 233 18.43 -17.65 14.23
C ARG A 233 16.90 -17.64 14.31
N GLU A 234 16.20 -18.08 13.26
CA GLU A 234 14.73 -18.02 13.19
C GLU A 234 13.99 -19.18 13.86
N ALA A 235 14.67 -20.26 14.23
CA ALA A 235 14.06 -21.35 15.00
C ALA A 235 13.60 -20.90 16.41
N GLY A 236 14.24 -19.88 16.99
CA GLY A 236 13.92 -19.38 18.33
C GLY A 236 12.64 -18.53 18.37
N MET A 237 12.45 -17.64 17.40
CA MET A 237 11.29 -16.75 17.35
C MET A 237 9.99 -17.52 17.12
N LEU A 238 9.98 -18.49 16.20
CA LEU A 238 8.78 -19.28 15.90
C LEU A 238 8.28 -20.09 17.12
N LEU A 239 9.21 -20.62 17.94
CA LEU A 239 8.87 -21.33 19.17
C LEU A 239 8.22 -20.40 20.20
N LEU A 240 8.70 -19.15 20.36
CA LEU A 240 8.12 -18.20 21.32
C LEU A 240 6.64 -17.90 20.99
N TYR A 241 6.30 -17.65 19.73
CA TYR A 241 4.92 -17.37 19.32
C TYR A 241 3.96 -18.55 19.49
N VAL A 242 4.44 -19.79 19.57
CA VAL A 242 3.61 -20.99 19.83
C VAL A 242 3.55 -21.32 21.33
N VAL A 243 4.66 -21.15 22.07
CA VAL A 243 4.75 -21.49 23.50
C VAL A 243 4.07 -20.45 24.39
N ILE A 244 4.21 -19.16 24.10
CA ILE A 244 3.62 -18.07 24.90
C ILE A 244 2.08 -18.17 25.02
N PRO A 245 1.29 -18.39 23.95
CA PRO A 245 -0.16 -18.52 24.07
C PRO A 245 -0.63 -19.89 24.58
N THR A 246 0.19 -20.94 24.49
CA THR A 246 -0.21 -22.28 24.96
C THR A 246 -0.01 -22.49 26.47
N ILE A 247 0.97 -21.83 27.10
CA ILE A 247 1.17 -21.89 28.55
C ILE A 247 -0.08 -21.45 29.35
N PRO A 248 -0.71 -20.28 29.11
CA PRO A 248 -1.93 -19.87 29.81
C PRO A 248 -3.08 -20.86 29.62
N LEU A 249 -3.24 -21.42 28.41
CA LEU A 249 -4.30 -22.38 28.10
C LEU A 249 -4.12 -23.69 28.88
N LEU A 250 -2.89 -24.20 28.96
CA LEU A 250 -2.57 -25.41 29.74
C LEU A 250 -2.78 -25.19 31.24
N LEU A 251 -2.40 -24.02 31.77
CA LEU A 251 -2.64 -23.68 33.18
C LEU A 251 -4.14 -23.61 33.51
N LEU A 252 -4.97 -23.04 32.62
CA LEU A 252 -6.42 -23.03 32.79
C LEU A 252 -7.02 -24.45 32.79
N ILE A 253 -6.55 -25.34 31.91
CA ILE A 253 -6.99 -26.75 31.87
C ILE A 253 -6.58 -27.50 33.14
N LEU A 254 -5.40 -27.24 33.69
CA LEU A 254 -4.95 -27.83 34.96
C LEU A 254 -5.78 -27.33 36.16
N VAL A 255 -6.11 -26.03 36.22
CA VAL A 255 -6.98 -25.49 37.29
C VAL A 255 -8.41 -26.03 37.15
N ALA A 256 -8.96 -26.12 35.94
CA ALA A 256 -10.29 -26.65 35.70
C ALA A 256 -10.40 -28.16 36.02
N SER A 257 -9.38 -28.95 35.69
CA SER A 257 -9.35 -30.37 36.05
C SER A 257 -9.13 -30.59 37.56
N ALA A 258 -8.25 -29.83 38.20
CA ALA A 258 -8.04 -29.90 39.65
C ALA A 258 -9.30 -29.53 40.45
N THR A 259 -10.00 -28.45 40.06
CA THR A 259 -11.26 -28.04 40.71
C THR A 259 -12.40 -29.03 40.46
N CYS A 260 -12.50 -29.60 39.26
CA CYS A 260 -13.44 -30.69 38.95
C CYS A 260 -13.17 -31.95 39.80
N CYS A 261 -11.91 -32.40 39.87
CA CYS A 261 -11.52 -33.53 40.72
C CYS A 261 -11.83 -33.26 42.20
N PHE A 262 -11.59 -32.05 42.71
CA PHE A 262 -11.90 -31.69 44.10
C PHE A 262 -13.42 -31.70 44.36
N GLN A 263 -14.24 -31.19 43.43
CA GLN A 263 -15.71 -31.24 43.52
C GLN A 263 -16.29 -32.66 43.40
N MET A 264 -15.61 -33.55 42.69
CA MET A 264 -15.98 -34.97 42.60
C MET A 264 -15.58 -35.77 43.85
N LEU A 265 -14.51 -35.35 44.55
CA LEU A 265 -14.07 -35.95 45.80
C LEU A 265 -14.85 -35.43 47.02
N SER A 266 -15.29 -34.16 47.02
CA SER A 266 -16.14 -33.60 48.09
C SER A 266 -17.63 -33.91 47.96
N ARG A 267 -18.02 -34.73 46.98
CA ARG A 267 -19.37 -35.27 46.77
C ARG A 267 -19.47 -36.77 47.07
N ARG A 268 -18.54 -37.30 47.87
CA ARG A 268 -18.54 -38.66 48.43
C ARG A 268 -18.40 -38.60 49.95
#